data_AF-E2BC87-F1
#
_entry.id   AF-E2BC87-F1
#
_cell.length_a   1.000
_cell.length_b   1.000
_cell.length_c   1.000
_cell.angle_alpha   90.00
_cell.angle_beta   90.00
_cell.angle_gamma   90.00
#
_symmetry.space_group_name_H-M   'P 1'
#
loop_
_entity.id
_entity.type
_entity.pdbx_description
1 polymer ?
#
loop_
_entity_poly.entity_id
_entity_poly.type
_entity_poly.pdbx_seq_one_letter_code
_entity_poly.pdbx_strand_id
1 'polypeptide(L)' 'SKKKKKRMWIRKWIGERLTHGVSNNLFKELALEDPTAYRKVLRLTCEKFEELLKKVHRLIQKKDSYV' A
#
# COMPACT_ATOMS: atom_id res chain seq x y z
N SER A 1 -20.39 -27.88 -21.30
CA SER A 1 -20.83 -26.50 -21.00
C SER A 1 -19.62 -25.65 -20.62
N LYS A 2 -19.19 -24.69 -21.48
CA LYS A 2 -18.04 -23.81 -21.20
C LYS A 2 -18.45 -22.79 -20.13
N LYS A 3 -18.02 -22.99 -18.88
CA LYS A 3 -18.27 -22.03 -17.78
C LYS A 3 -17.68 -20.67 -18.16
N LYS A 4 -18.54 -19.64 -18.36
CA LYS A 4 -18.11 -18.25 -18.54
C LYS A 4 -17.31 -17.84 -17.30
N LYS A 5 -16.07 -17.37 -17.47
CA LYS A 5 -15.30 -16.77 -16.37
C LYS A 5 -16.11 -15.59 -15.83
N LYS A 6 -16.46 -15.64 -14.54
CA LYS A 6 -17.16 -14.53 -13.87
C LYS A 6 -16.28 -13.27 -14.01
N ARG A 7 -16.90 -12.15 -14.38
CA ARG A 7 -16.22 -10.85 -14.43
C ARG A 7 -15.82 -10.48 -13.00
N MET A 8 -14.52 -10.49 -12.72
CA MET A 8 -13.98 -10.05 -11.44
C MET A 8 -13.99 -8.52 -11.41
N TRP A 9 -14.74 -7.93 -10.47
CA TRP A 9 -14.78 -6.47 -10.25
C TRP A 9 -13.58 -5.95 -9.47
N ILE A 10 -12.79 -6.86 -8.91
CA ILE A 10 -11.54 -6.53 -8.24
C ILE A 10 -10.43 -6.40 -9.29
N ARG A 11 -9.55 -5.40 -9.11
CA ARG A 11 -8.32 -5.30 -9.93
C ARG A 11 -7.46 -6.54 -9.68
N LYS A 12 -6.74 -7.00 -10.72
CA LYS A 12 -5.98 -8.26 -10.67
C LYS A 12 -5.03 -8.34 -9.46
N TRP A 13 -4.30 -7.25 -9.19
CA TRP A 13 -3.40 -7.13 -8.04
C TRP A 13 -4.12 -7.19 -6.67
N ILE A 14 -5.39 -6.77 -6.58
CA ILE A 14 -6.20 -6.92 -5.37
C ILE A 14 -6.59 -8.39 -5.17
N GLY A 15 -6.83 -9.12 -6.26
CA GLY A 15 -7.11 -10.55 -6.23
C GLY A 15 -5.92 -11.38 -5.75
N GLU A 16 -4.71 -11.02 -6.19
CA GLU A 16 -3.44 -11.64 -5.75
C GLU A 16 -3.14 -11.33 -4.27
N ARG A 17 -3.68 -10.23 -3.71
CA ARG A 17 -3.51 -9.85 -2.31
C ARG A 17 -4.33 -10.69 -1.34
N LEU A 18 -5.50 -11.19 -1.74
CA LEU A 18 -6.38 -12.01 -0.89
C LEU A 18 -5.72 -13.31 -0.41
N THR A 19 -4.67 -13.78 -1.08
CA THR A 19 -3.91 -14.97 -0.67
C THR A 19 -2.79 -14.69 0.32
N HIS A 20 -2.39 -13.42 0.53
CA HIS A 20 -1.22 -13.05 1.35
C HIS A 20 -1.53 -12.39 2.70
N GLY A 21 -2.82 -12.33 3.10
CA GLY A 21 -3.25 -11.61 4.30
C GLY A 21 -3.12 -10.09 4.14
N VAL A 22 -3.83 -9.32 4.97
CA VAL A 22 -3.79 -7.84 4.94
C VAL A 22 -2.38 -7.37 5.28
N SER A 23 -1.53 -7.26 4.26
CA SER A 23 -0.10 -7.07 4.42
C SER A 23 0.17 -5.62 4.80
N ASN A 24 1.04 -5.41 5.80
CA ASN A 24 1.65 -4.12 6.16
C ASN A 24 2.33 -3.39 4.97
N ASN A 25 2.35 -4.02 3.79
CA ASN A 25 2.96 -3.55 2.55
C ASN A 25 1.94 -3.03 1.52
N LEU A 26 0.63 -2.96 1.83
CA LEU A 26 -0.39 -2.45 0.90
C LEU A 26 0.00 -1.14 0.22
N PHE A 27 0.46 -0.17 1.00
CA PHE A 27 0.87 1.13 0.45
C PHE A 27 2.15 1.04 -0.37
N LYS A 28 3.08 0.14 -0.03
CA LYS A 28 4.31 -0.08 -0.81
C LYS A 28 4.00 -0.71 -2.17
N GLU A 29 3.11 -1.70 -2.18
CA GLU A 29 2.66 -2.35 -3.42
C GLU A 29 1.87 -1.38 -4.31
N LEU A 30 0.98 -0.58 -3.71
CA LEU A 30 0.26 0.48 -4.42
C LEU A 30 1.22 1.52 -5.01
N ALA A 31 2.27 1.90 -4.29
CA ALA A 31 3.26 2.85 -4.79
C ALA A 31 4.01 2.32 -6.02
N LEU A 32 4.23 0.99 -6.10
CA LEU A 32 4.96 0.34 -7.18
C LEU A 32 4.07 0.06 -8.40
N GLU A 33 2.87 -0.49 -8.18
CA GLU A 33 2.01 -1.01 -9.26
C GLU A 33 0.95 -0.01 -9.74
N ASP A 34 0.46 0.86 -8.86
CA ASP A 34 -0.65 1.77 -9.18
C ASP A 34 -0.58 3.10 -8.39
N PRO A 35 0.31 4.02 -8.79
CA PRO A 35 0.46 5.33 -8.14
C PRO A 35 -0.84 6.15 -8.12
N THR A 36 -1.76 5.90 -9.06
CA THR A 36 -3.07 6.56 -9.08
C THR A 36 -3.96 6.06 -7.96
N ALA A 37 -4.03 4.74 -7.75
CA ALA A 37 -4.74 4.18 -6.61
C ALA A 37 -4.08 4.56 -5.28
N TYR A 38 -2.74 4.58 -5.21
CA TYR A 38 -2.01 5.10 -4.05
C TYR A 38 -2.48 6.52 -3.68
N ARG A 39 -2.50 7.43 -4.66
CA ARG A 39 -2.97 8.81 -4.46
C ARG A 39 -4.44 8.90 -4.10
N LYS A 40 -5.30 8.02 -4.62
CA LYS A 40 -6.72 8.01 -4.25
C LYS A 40 -6.95 7.61 -2.80
N VAL A 41 -6.17 6.65 -2.29
CA VAL A 41 -6.31 6.15 -0.93
C VAL A 41 -5.67 7.11 0.08
N LEU A 42 -4.39 7.48 -0.13
CA LEU A 42 -3.64 8.32 0.81
C LEU A 42 -3.84 9.82 0.58
N ARG A 43 -4.46 10.22 -0.54
CA ARG A 43 -4.58 11.63 -0.97
C ARG A 43 -3.23 12.35 -1.08
N LEU A 44 -2.15 11.57 -1.22
CA LEU A 44 -0.76 12.00 -1.25
C LEU A 44 -0.03 11.30 -2.39
N THR A 45 0.96 11.96 -2.98
CA THR A 45 1.92 11.28 -3.88
C THR A 45 2.97 10.56 -3.05
N CYS A 46 3.66 9.60 -3.68
CA CYS A 46 4.77 8.89 -3.04
C CYS A 46 5.86 9.87 -2.58
N GLU A 47 6.20 10.90 -3.37
CA GLU A 47 7.23 11.86 -2.95
C GLU A 47 6.79 12.67 -1.72
N LYS A 48 5.52 13.09 -1.67
CA LYS A 48 5.00 13.86 -0.53
C LYS A 48 4.94 13.01 0.74
N PHE A 49 4.63 11.74 0.61
CA PHE A 49 4.71 10.79 1.71
C PHE A 49 6.14 10.69 2.25
N GLU A 50 7.14 10.53 1.37
CA GLU A 50 8.56 10.47 1.76
C GLU A 50 9.05 11.78 2.41
N GLU A 51 8.62 12.95 1.90
CA GLU A 51 8.92 14.24 2.53
C GLU A 51 8.36 14.32 3.96
N LEU A 52 7.11 13.88 4.16
CA LEU A 52 6.48 13.86 5.48
C LEU A 52 7.20 12.88 6.39
N LEU A 53 7.52 11.68 5.89
CA LEU A 53 8.23 10.66 6.64
C LEU A 53 9.58 11.19 7.15
N LYS A 54 10.34 11.90 6.32
CA LYS A 54 11.60 12.53 6.73
C LYS A 54 11.42 13.55 7.87
N LYS A 55 10.33 14.33 7.84
CA LYS A 55 10.04 15.32 8.89
C LYS A 55 9.68 14.67 10.22
N VAL A 56 8.89 13.59 10.19
CA VAL A 56 8.45 12.91 11.41
C VAL A 56 9.41 11.80 11.85
N HIS A 57 10.40 11.44 11.02
CA HIS A 57 11.32 10.32 11.27
C HIS A 57 11.89 10.35 12.68
N ARG A 58 12.42 11.49 13.12
CA ARG A 58 13.00 11.66 14.47
C ARG A 58 12.00 11.46 15.61
N LEU A 59 10.71 11.68 15.36
CA LEU A 59 9.63 11.55 16.35
C LEU A 59 9.11 10.13 16.47
N ILE A 60 9.11 9.38 15.37
CA ILE A 60 8.60 8.01 15.29
C ILE A 60 9.70 6.95 15.33
N GLN A 61 10.96 7.38 15.39
CA GLN A 61 12.10 6.49 15.55
C GLN A 61 11.99 5.80 16.91
N LYS A 62 12.13 4.47 16.89
CA LYS A 62 12.16 3.66 18.11
C LYS A 62 13.27 4.18 19.02
N LYS A 63 12.90 4.64 20.21
CA LYS A 63 13.85 5.02 21.26
C LYS A 63 14.14 3.79 22.09
N ASP A 64 15.39 3.33 22.08
CA ASP A 64 15.82 2.29 23.00
C ASP A 64 15.94 2.91 24.40
N SER A 65 14.88 2.79 25.19
CA SER A 65 14.82 3.23 26.58
C SER A 65 15.41 2.19 27.53
N TYR A 66 16.61 1.67 27.22
CA TYR A 66 17.39 0.91 28.18
C TYR A 66 18.33 1.89 28.90
N VAL A 67 17.88 2.35 30.06
CA VAL A 67 18.70 3.02 31.08
C VAL A 67 18.87 2.06 32.24
#